data_AF-A0A3N0V8C6-F1
#
_entry.id   AF-A0A3N0V8C6-F1
#
_cell.length_a   1.000
_cell.length_b   1.000
_cell.length_c   1.000
_cell.angle_alpha   90.00
_cell.angle_beta   90.00
_cell.angle_gamma   90.00
#
_symmetry.space_group_name_H-M   'P 1'
#
loop_
_entity.id
_entity.type
_entity.pdbx_description
1 polymer ?
#
loop_
_entity_poly.entity_id
_entity_poly.type
_entity_poly.pdbx_seq_one_letter_code
_entity_poly.pdbx_strand_id
1 'polypeptide(L)'
;MCSLLLAAQASHADEPMAVIVSGTDSIKPMQLADIGLIYLRKKLYWPNGKPVHPANLPTQHPLRRQFSRQLLGGLPESQVEYWNEQYFHGISPPHVVGSSEGMLRYVAETSGAIGYVAACAVDKRVKVLLWLDADGRRSERPECADATPQ
;
A
#
# COMPACT_ATOMS: atom_id res chain seq x y z
N MET A 1 -40.89 7.92 15.85
CA MET A 1 -40.35 6.65 15.30
C MET A 1 -39.14 7.04 14.46
N CYS A 2 -37.93 6.87 15.01
CA CYS A 2 -36.69 7.26 14.35
C CYS A 2 -36.21 6.06 13.52
N SER A 3 -36.37 6.12 12.20
CA SER A 3 -35.92 5.06 11.30
C SER A 3 -34.39 5.01 11.30
N LEU A 4 -33.81 3.98 11.92
CA LEU A 4 -32.41 3.64 11.74
C LEU A 4 -32.21 3.16 10.29
N LEU A 5 -31.59 3.98 9.44
CA LEU A 5 -30.99 3.49 8.20
C LEU A 5 -29.80 2.61 8.58
N LEU A 6 -29.97 1.29 8.42
CA LEU A 6 -28.89 0.33 8.50
C LEU A 6 -28.04 0.50 7.23
N ALA A 7 -27.00 1.35 7.29
CA ALA A 7 -25.99 1.41 6.24
C ALA A 7 -25.27 0.06 6.21
N ALA A 8 -25.59 -0.78 5.23
CA ALA A 8 -24.87 -2.00 4.96
C ALA A 8 -23.42 -1.63 4.65
N GLN A 9 -22.52 -1.83 5.61
CA GLN A 9 -21.10 -1.78 5.33
C GLN A 9 -20.79 -2.97 4.43
N ALA A 10 -20.63 -2.72 3.13
CA ALA A 10 -20.14 -3.73 2.21
C ALA A 10 -18.77 -4.18 2.72
N SER A 11 -18.72 -5.39 3.26
CA SER A 11 -17.46 -6.05 3.55
C SER A 11 -16.80 -6.35 2.21
N HIS A 12 -15.90 -5.48 1.77
CA HIS A 12 -15.01 -5.85 0.68
C HIS A 12 -14.19 -7.04 1.15
N ALA A 13 -14.32 -8.16 0.46
CA ALA A 13 -13.42 -9.29 0.64
C ALA A 13 -12.00 -8.81 0.36
N ASP A 14 -11.06 -9.23 1.19
CA ASP A 14 -9.65 -8.94 0.97
C ASP A 14 -9.23 -9.58 -0.37
N GLU A 15 -8.52 -8.80 -1.19
CA GLU A 15 -8.13 -9.19 -2.54
C GLU A 15 -6.60 -9.31 -2.66
N PRO A 16 -6.06 -10.13 -3.58
CA PRO A 16 -4.63 -10.15 -3.84
C PRO A 16 -4.12 -8.76 -4.22
N MET A 17 -2.96 -8.37 -3.69
CA MET A 17 -2.36 -7.07 -3.94
C MET A 17 -0.90 -7.17 -4.36
N ALA A 18 -0.40 -6.10 -4.98
CA ALA A 18 1.00 -5.95 -5.33
C ALA A 18 1.60 -4.79 -4.55
N VAL A 19 2.79 -5.01 -3.99
CA VAL A 19 3.65 -3.91 -3.56
C VAL A 19 4.54 -3.53 -4.74
N ILE A 20 4.48 -2.26 -5.12
CA ILE A 20 5.08 -1.72 -6.34
C ILE A 20 6.13 -0.67 -6.03
N VAL A 21 7.12 -0.56 -6.90
CA VAL A 21 8.18 0.45 -6.90
C VAL A 21 8.33 1.06 -8.29
N SER A 22 9.04 2.18 -8.41
CA SER A 22 9.28 2.80 -9.71
C SER A 22 9.96 1.81 -10.67
N GLY A 23 9.50 1.77 -11.93
CA GLY A 23 10.07 0.90 -12.97
C GLY A 23 11.52 1.27 -13.33
N THR A 24 11.94 2.49 -13.03
CA THR A 24 13.31 2.97 -13.27
C THR A 24 14.31 2.52 -12.20
N ASP A 25 13.82 1.97 -11.09
CA ASP A 25 14.65 1.61 -9.94
C ASP A 25 15.09 0.15 -9.95
N SER A 26 16.40 -0.04 -9.75
CA SER A 26 16.99 -1.35 -9.46
C SER A 26 16.91 -1.68 -7.97
N ILE A 27 15.69 -1.76 -7.43
CA ILE A 27 15.43 -2.21 -6.05
C ILE A 27 15.35 -3.74 -6.03
N LYS A 28 16.08 -4.35 -5.09
CA LYS A 28 16.07 -5.81 -4.85
C LYS A 28 14.83 -6.21 -4.04
N PRO A 29 14.30 -7.44 -4.21
CA PRO A 29 13.28 -7.99 -3.32
C PRO A 29 13.69 -7.89 -1.85
N MET A 30 12.73 -7.64 -0.96
CA MET A 30 12.94 -7.50 0.48
C MET A 30 11.87 -8.25 1.27
N GLN A 31 12.07 -8.38 2.58
CA GLN A 31 11.12 -9.07 3.46
C GLN A 31 9.90 -8.19 3.74
N LEU A 32 8.73 -8.80 3.98
CA LEU A 32 7.49 -8.08 4.34
C LEU A 32 7.70 -7.18 5.57
N ALA A 33 8.46 -7.66 6.56
CA ALA A 33 8.79 -6.88 7.75
C ALA A 33 9.51 -5.56 7.42
N ASP A 34 10.42 -5.57 6.44
CA ASP A 34 11.11 -4.35 6.02
C ASP A 34 10.16 -3.34 5.36
N ILE A 35 9.16 -3.82 4.62
CA ILE A 35 8.12 -2.98 4.01
C ILE A 35 7.28 -2.33 5.12
N GLY A 36 6.90 -3.10 6.16
CA GLY A 36 6.24 -2.55 7.34
C GLY A 36 7.05 -1.42 7.99
N LEU A 37 8.37 -1.62 8.17
CA LEU A 37 9.26 -0.59 8.71
C LEU A 37 9.36 0.65 7.83
N ILE A 38 9.32 0.51 6.51
CA ILE A 38 9.25 1.64 5.57
C ILE A 38 7.97 2.44 5.79
N TYR A 39 6.82 1.78 5.86
CA TYR A 39 5.51 2.43 6.01
C TYR A 39 5.33 3.07 7.40
N LEU A 40 5.98 2.52 8.43
CA LEU A 40 6.11 3.15 9.74
C LEU A 40 7.17 4.27 9.76
N ARG A 41 7.87 4.56 8.67
CA ARG A 41 8.96 5.55 8.61
C ARG A 41 10.16 5.23 9.53
N LYS A 42 10.37 3.95 9.86
CA LYS A 42 11.54 3.44 10.60
C LYS A 42 12.71 3.05 9.69
N LYS A 43 12.44 2.82 8.40
CA LYS A 43 13.44 2.57 7.37
C LYS A 43 13.29 3.59 6.25
N LEU A 44 14.23 4.52 6.16
CA LEU A 44 14.14 5.71 5.31
C LEU A 44 14.92 5.60 4.00
N TYR A 45 15.77 4.59 3.87
CA TYR A 45 16.64 4.40 2.72
C TYR A 45 16.56 2.95 2.22
N TRP A 46 16.58 2.82 0.89
CA TRP A 46 16.77 1.56 0.20
C TRP A 46 18.19 1.03 0.44
N PRO A 47 18.46 -0.29 0.25
CA PRO A 47 19.80 -0.85 0.40
C PRO A 47 20.88 -0.23 -0.49
N ASN A 48 20.47 0.43 -1.58
CA ASN A 48 21.37 1.18 -2.47
C ASN A 48 21.58 2.65 -2.05
N GLY A 49 21.12 3.05 -0.86
CA GLY A 49 21.26 4.41 -0.32
C GLY A 49 20.23 5.43 -0.83
N LYS A 50 19.32 5.05 -1.74
CA LYS A 50 18.28 5.95 -2.24
C LYS A 50 17.21 6.22 -1.15
N PRO A 51 16.72 7.45 -0.98
CA PRO A 51 15.58 7.73 -0.09
C PRO A 51 14.33 6.94 -0.50
N VAL A 52 13.55 6.51 0.49
CA VAL A 52 12.27 5.83 0.27
C VAL A 52 11.13 6.85 0.33
N HIS A 53 10.26 6.82 -0.68
CA HIS A 53 9.08 7.68 -0.76
C HIS A 53 7.79 6.84 -0.68
N PRO A 54 7.34 6.44 0.53
CA PRO A 54 6.14 5.63 0.67
C PRO A 54 4.88 6.45 0.43
N ALA A 55 3.91 5.84 -0.26
CA ALA A 55 2.57 6.38 -0.43
C ALA A 55 1.48 5.41 0.05
N ASN A 56 0.39 5.99 0.53
CA ASN A 56 -0.82 5.33 1.02
C ASN A 56 -2.05 5.80 0.23
N LEU A 57 -3.09 4.98 0.22
CA LEU A 57 -4.43 5.39 -0.22
C LEU A 57 -5.18 6.13 0.91
N PRO A 58 -6.38 6.68 0.69
CA PRO A 58 -7.17 7.28 1.76
C PRO A 58 -7.45 6.27 2.89
N THR A 59 -7.57 6.74 4.13
CA THR A 59 -7.71 5.90 5.34
C THR A 59 -8.83 4.85 5.21
N GLN A 60 -9.94 5.21 4.58
CA GLN A 60 -11.09 4.31 4.40
C GLN A 60 -11.02 3.42 3.15
N HIS A 61 -9.97 3.54 2.33
CA HIS A 61 -9.81 2.70 1.14
C HIS A 61 -9.61 1.23 1.55
N PRO A 62 -10.35 0.26 0.97
CA PRO A 62 -10.25 -1.16 1.32
C PRO A 62 -8.81 -1.69 1.30
N LEU A 63 -8.07 -1.45 0.20
CA LEU A 63 -6.65 -1.83 0.10
C LEU A 63 -5.77 -1.26 1.23
N ARG A 64 -5.96 0.00 1.66
CA ARG A 64 -5.16 0.56 2.77
C ARG A 64 -5.48 -0.14 4.08
N ARG A 65 -6.76 -0.42 4.33
CA ARG A 65 -7.19 -1.11 5.55
C ARG A 65 -6.65 -2.53 5.58
N GLN A 66 -6.74 -3.27 4.47
CA GLN A 66 -6.15 -4.59 4.31
C GLN A 66 -4.63 -4.55 4.52
N PHE A 67 -3.91 -3.69 3.80
CA PHE A 67 -2.47 -3.52 3.91
C PHE A 67 -2.03 -3.21 5.35
N SER A 68 -2.74 -2.29 6.01
CA SER A 68 -2.40 -1.90 7.39
C SER A 68 -2.61 -3.05 8.37
N ARG A 69 -3.72 -3.79 8.28
CA ARG A 69 -3.95 -4.97 9.13
C ARG A 69 -2.86 -6.02 8.94
N GLN A 70 -2.52 -6.31 7.69
CA GLN A 70 -1.63 -7.42 7.34
C GLN A 70 -0.15 -7.09 7.60
N LEU A 71 0.30 -5.87 7.29
CA LEU A 71 1.73 -5.51 7.38
C LEU A 71 2.07 -4.62 8.58
N LEU A 72 1.12 -3.88 9.12
CA LEU A 72 1.34 -2.92 10.21
C LEU A 72 0.71 -3.38 11.53
N GLY A 73 0.04 -4.54 11.54
CA GLY A 73 -0.54 -5.15 12.74
C GLY A 73 -1.81 -4.47 13.26
N GLY A 74 -2.41 -3.57 12.49
CA GLY A 74 -3.58 -2.81 12.93
C GLY A 74 -4.25 -1.99 11.83
N LEU A 75 -5.46 -1.51 12.10
CA LEU A 75 -6.17 -0.62 11.18
C LEU A 75 -5.50 0.77 11.12
N PRO A 76 -5.72 1.55 10.05
CA PRO A 76 -5.17 2.90 9.98
C PRO A 76 -5.49 3.77 11.21
N GLU A 77 -6.70 3.63 11.76
CA GLU A 77 -7.16 4.37 12.93
C GLU A 77 -6.44 3.96 14.23
N SER A 78 -5.91 2.72 14.32
CA SER A 78 -5.17 2.28 15.50
C SER A 78 -3.74 2.83 15.54
N GLN A 79 -3.30 3.56 14.51
CA GLN A 79 -1.95 4.14 14.42
C GLN A 79 -1.90 5.60 14.88
N VAL A 80 -3.01 6.17 15.35
CA VAL A 80 -3.08 7.59 15.76
C VAL A 80 -2.02 7.93 16.81
N GLU A 81 -1.91 7.12 17.87
CA GLU A 81 -0.94 7.38 18.94
C GLU A 81 0.50 7.30 18.44
N TYR A 82 0.79 6.29 17.59
CA TYR A 82 2.10 6.18 16.96
C TYR A 82 2.46 7.44 16.17
N TRP A 83 1.55 7.95 15.34
CA TRP A 83 1.82 9.14 14.54
C TRP A 83 1.90 10.40 15.40
N ASN A 84 1.12 10.52 16.47
CA ASN A 84 1.25 11.62 17.45
C ASN A 84 2.68 11.69 18.01
N GLU A 85 3.24 10.56 18.44
CA GLU A 85 4.64 10.49 18.88
C GLU A 85 5.62 10.89 17.78
N GLN A 86 5.43 10.38 16.56
CA GLN A 86 6.32 10.67 15.42
C GLN A 86 6.32 12.15 15.02
N TYR A 87 5.19 12.84 15.15
CA TYR A 87 5.10 14.26 14.85
C TYR A 87 6.00 15.12 15.75
N PHE A 88 6.20 14.76 17.02
CA PHE A 88 7.15 15.45 17.90
C PHE A 88 8.60 15.35 17.41
N HIS A 89 8.91 14.31 16.63
CA HIS A 89 10.22 14.14 15.98
C HIS A 89 10.26 14.72 14.55
N GLY A 90 9.23 15.46 14.13
CA GLY A 90 9.13 16.02 12.79
C GLY A 90 8.86 14.98 11.70
N ILE A 91 8.48 13.75 12.06
CA ILE A 91 8.21 12.66 11.13
C ILE A 91 6.73 12.63 10.80
N SER A 92 6.41 12.71 9.51
CA SER A 92 5.04 12.62 9.01
C SER A 92 4.74 11.24 8.40
N PRO A 93 3.47 10.80 8.40
CA PRO A 93 3.06 9.57 7.74
C PRO A 93 3.35 9.59 6.23
N PRO A 94 3.30 8.42 5.56
CA PRO A 94 3.39 8.32 4.10
C PRO A 94 2.44 9.27 3.37
N HIS A 95 2.86 9.75 2.19
CA HIS A 95 2.04 10.62 1.33
C HIS A 95 0.73 9.92 0.95
N VAL A 96 -0.38 10.66 0.87
CA VAL A 96 -1.68 10.07 0.51
C VAL A 96 -2.05 10.43 -0.93
N VAL A 97 -2.23 9.41 -1.76
CA VAL A 97 -2.74 9.53 -3.13
C VAL A 97 -4.22 9.17 -3.18
N GLY A 98 -4.98 9.82 -4.06
CA GLY A 98 -6.45 9.74 -4.05
C GLY A 98 -7.05 8.45 -4.62
N SER A 99 -6.30 7.64 -5.37
CA SER A 99 -6.82 6.44 -6.05
C SER A 99 -5.71 5.46 -6.44
N SER A 100 -6.07 4.23 -6.83
CA SER A 100 -5.13 3.23 -7.36
C SER A 100 -4.40 3.73 -8.61
N GLU A 101 -5.08 4.43 -9.51
CA GLU A 101 -4.45 5.06 -10.68
C GLU A 101 -3.48 6.18 -10.24
N GLY A 102 -3.87 6.98 -9.25
CA GLY A 102 -2.99 7.97 -8.64
C GLY A 102 -1.75 7.35 -8.01
N MET A 103 -1.87 6.15 -7.42
CA MET A 103 -0.75 5.37 -6.88
C MET A 103 0.19 4.91 -7.99
N LEU A 104 -0.33 4.31 -9.06
CA LEU A 104 0.48 3.88 -10.21
C LEU A 104 1.28 5.05 -10.79
N ARG A 105 0.62 6.19 -11.02
CA ARG A 105 1.27 7.41 -11.50
C ARG A 105 2.34 7.91 -10.54
N TYR A 106 2.00 8.07 -9.25
CA TYR A 106 2.94 8.54 -8.24
C TYR A 106 4.20 7.67 -8.18
N VAL A 107 4.04 6.35 -8.16
CA VAL A 107 5.16 5.40 -8.10
C VAL A 107 5.99 5.41 -9.38
N ALA A 108 5.34 5.52 -10.56
CA ALA A 108 6.05 5.58 -11.83
C ALA A 108 6.90 6.86 -11.96
N GLU A 109 6.36 8.00 -11.53
CA GLU A 109 6.99 9.33 -11.68
C GLU A 109 7.96 9.70 -10.54
N THR A 110 7.92 8.98 -9.42
CA THR A 110 8.74 9.27 -8.23
C THR A 110 9.80 8.20 -8.04
N SER A 111 11.04 8.54 -8.39
CA SER A 111 12.23 7.72 -8.09
C SER A 111 12.32 7.43 -6.58
N GLY A 112 12.49 6.17 -6.20
CA GLY A 112 12.53 5.70 -4.81
C GLY A 112 11.16 5.49 -4.17
N ALA A 113 10.05 5.68 -4.90
CA ALA A 113 8.72 5.47 -4.35
C ALA A 113 8.34 4.00 -4.18
N ILE A 114 7.51 3.76 -3.18
CA ILE A 114 6.85 2.49 -2.91
C ILE A 114 5.36 2.73 -2.66
N GLY A 115 4.55 1.87 -3.25
CA GLY A 115 3.10 1.89 -3.14
C GLY A 115 2.52 0.48 -3.13
N TYR A 116 1.20 0.40 -3.04
CA TYR A 116 0.46 -0.85 -3.22
C TYR A 116 -0.81 -0.62 -4.03
N VAL A 117 -1.19 -1.61 -4.83
CA VAL A 117 -2.40 -1.63 -5.65
C VAL A 117 -3.00 -3.03 -5.66
N ALA A 118 -4.27 -3.16 -6.05
CA ALA A 118 -4.86 -4.47 -6.37
C ALA A 118 -3.96 -5.18 -7.40
N ALA A 119 -3.74 -6.48 -7.25
CA ALA A 119 -2.76 -7.19 -8.06
C ALA A 119 -3.03 -7.08 -9.56
N CYS A 120 -4.30 -7.07 -9.95
CA CYS A 120 -4.73 -6.94 -11.34
C CYS A 120 -4.74 -5.52 -11.90
N ALA A 121 -4.51 -4.51 -11.04
CA ALA A 121 -4.31 -3.13 -11.48
C ALA A 121 -2.86 -2.81 -11.87
N VAL A 122 -1.91 -3.74 -11.65
CA VAL A 122 -0.52 -3.54 -12.03
C VAL A 122 -0.39 -3.44 -13.56
N ASP A 123 0.29 -2.40 -14.03
CA ASP A 123 0.64 -2.21 -15.43
C ASP A 123 2.14 -1.99 -15.63
N LYS A 124 2.54 -1.76 -16.89
CA LYS A 124 3.93 -1.62 -17.33
C LYS A 124 4.69 -0.40 -16.77
N ARG A 125 4.01 0.56 -16.13
CA ARG A 125 4.64 1.79 -15.60
C ARG A 125 5.45 1.53 -14.33
N VAL A 126 5.15 0.46 -13.63
CA VAL A 126 5.71 0.15 -12.31
C VAL A 126 6.34 -1.23 -12.30
N LYS A 127 7.23 -1.46 -11.34
CA LYS A 127 7.82 -2.77 -11.09
C LYS A 127 7.23 -3.35 -9.81
N VAL A 128 6.86 -4.62 -9.85
CA VAL A 128 6.38 -5.32 -8.65
C VAL A 128 7.56 -5.78 -7.81
N LEU A 129 7.52 -5.41 -6.53
CA LEU A 129 8.50 -5.84 -5.54
C LEU A 129 8.11 -7.19 -4.93
N LEU A 130 6.82 -7.36 -4.61
CA LEU A 130 6.23 -8.64 -4.22
C LEU A 130 4.71 -8.65 -4.44
N TRP A 131 4.17 -9.86 -4.52
CA TRP A 131 2.73 -10.13 -4.52
C TRP A 131 2.30 -10.62 -3.14
N LEU A 132 1.10 -10.24 -2.75
CA LEU A 132 0.43 -10.70 -1.53
C LEU A 132 -0.89 -11.35 -1.93
N ASP A 133 -1.20 -12.51 -1.34
CA ASP A 133 -2.53 -13.09 -1.41
C ASP A 133 -3.53 -12.33 -0.53
N ALA A 134 -4.80 -12.77 -0.55
CA ALA A 134 -5.85 -12.15 0.26
C ALA A 134 -5.56 -12.19 1.77
N ASP A 135 -4.73 -13.13 2.24
CA ASP A 135 -4.35 -13.28 3.66
C ASP A 135 -3.10 -12.46 4.02
N GLY A 136 -2.50 -11.75 3.06
CA GLY A 136 -1.28 -10.97 3.26
C GLY A 136 0.00 -11.80 3.28
N ARG A 137 -0.05 -13.05 2.82
CA ARG A 137 1.15 -13.87 2.65
C ARG A 137 1.76 -13.61 1.29
N ARG A 138 3.10 -13.71 1.23
CA ARG A 138 3.80 -13.60 -0.04
C ARG A 138 3.34 -14.69 -1.00
N SER A 139 2.99 -14.30 -2.21
CA SER A 139 2.49 -15.18 -3.25
C SER A 139 3.24 -14.98 -4.58
N GLU A 140 2.90 -15.81 -5.55
CA GLU A 140 3.21 -15.56 -6.96
C GLU A 140 2.21 -14.56 -7.56
N ARG A 141 2.44 -14.15 -8.82
CA ARG A 141 1.48 -13.28 -9.52
C ARG A 141 0.13 -14.00 -9.60
N PRO A 142 -0.96 -13.41 -9.09
CA PRO A 142 -2.27 -14.02 -9.21
C PRO A 142 -2.75 -13.97 -10.66
N GLU A 143 -3.57 -14.95 -11.03
CA GLU A 143 -4.24 -14.96 -12.31
C GLU A 143 -5.33 -13.88 -12.31
N CYS A 144 -5.14 -12.90 -13.16
CA CYS A 144 -6.10 -11.84 -13.35
C CYS A 144 -7.01 -12.25 -14.48
N ALA A 145 -8.32 -12.29 -14.22
CA ALA A 145 -9.28 -12.43 -15.31
C ALA A 145 -8.97 -11.34 -16.34
N ASP A 146 -8.66 -11.73 -17.57
CA ASP A 146 -8.51 -10.78 -18.67
C ASP A 146 -9.76 -9.92 -18.68
N ALA A 147 -9.59 -8.61 -18.48
CA ALA A 147 -10.67 -7.66 -18.60
C ALA A 147 -11.24 -7.84 -20.01
N THR A 148 -12.34 -8.58 -20.12
CA THR A 148 -13.04 -8.75 -21.38
C THR A 148 -13.46 -7.33 -21.80
N PRO A 149 -13.05 -6.85 -22.98
CA PRO A 149 -13.52 -5.57 -23.46
C PRO A 149 -15.04 -5.63 -23.53
N GLN A 150 -15.72 -4.75 -22.78
CA GLN A 150 -17.11 -4.41 -23.09
C GLN A 150 -17.13 -3.50 -24.31
#